data_AF-A0A7H0FKX3-F1
#
_entry.id   AF-A0A7H0FKX3-F1
#
_cell.length_a   1.000
_cell.length_b   1.000
_cell.length_c   1.000
_cell.angle_alpha   90.00
_cell.angle_beta   90.00
_cell.angle_gamma   90.00
#
_symmetry.space_group_name_H-M   'P 1'
#
loop_
_entity.id
_entity.type
_entity.pdbx_description
1 polymer ?
#
loop_
_entity_poly.entity_id
_entity_poly.type
_entity_poly.pdbx_seq_one_letter_code
_entity_poly.pdbx_strand_id
1 'polypeptide(L)'
;MTKKKTTASERYWEKRRELEDKARLKLEKKTLSELESVFERALVKIQRQLLAQADLHGITQSEMLEDFSKRDQEKYRKYIEKNYEKLMESDEAYKQFIDEYFPSYDYAKVNRLLQLRADIFSTLAGEAIASDVNGKFNNDLENITKRIYNSNSNALMQLLGGSAPGLTKNELENIMNYPWSGKTFSSRLWGNISTLEQRLSNSIINSLASGGGVVEALKTMKNDGVISGMFKLEQGKFNRSIENLVRTEYSHFAVEGVRKSLNDVGVKQTQSWSAEDERVCSICGRRHGKEIKDDWHPPYHGRCRCTEIPIVPEISDDIDKLYEEMFGDLLDEFASKQWGIKLNHPKVSATKLDLKSVLDKTNMQEALGKENYSNFLDHLDGITDQRVLNLINVMGHKLEFKDIKEVRAFAQGKSIQHSQKSFDGDRGVNPYQTVYHEIGHALDHLGLEVLTGKNTMPTGKLIKRKLGRRTTFIEEHITHASSLSEYNIKEALERDFWKYVNGDLPSYNDLGNRPRNADKKKAYDDLRAEIYKKNTENLQKTRERLSKIVRENPNSVSAISDMIESIGSLGDYPLGFGHGKRYWQTTGSTETEFFAHMTEVVANDKSRELMKEIFPTAVSQWEKLVDDILKAVK
;
A
#
# COMPACT_ATOMS: atom_id res chain seq x y z
N MET A 1 -14.71 30.23 -26.59
CA MET A 1 -14.92 30.17 -25.13
C MET A 1 -13.64 30.66 -24.48
N THR A 2 -13.71 31.78 -23.75
CA THR A 2 -12.62 32.28 -22.92
C THR A 2 -12.22 31.18 -21.93
N LYS A 3 -10.95 30.72 -21.97
CA LYS A 3 -10.42 29.78 -20.98
C LYS A 3 -10.56 30.43 -19.61
N LYS A 4 -11.49 29.92 -18.79
CA LYS A 4 -11.54 30.23 -17.36
C LYS A 4 -10.14 29.92 -16.81
N LYS A 5 -9.53 30.84 -16.06
CA LYS A 5 -8.25 30.55 -15.38
C LYS A 5 -8.50 29.37 -14.44
N THR A 6 -7.84 28.25 -14.70
CA THR A 6 -7.85 27.07 -13.84
C THR A 6 -7.28 27.45 -12.48
N THR A 7 -7.96 27.07 -11.41
CA THR A 7 -7.53 27.46 -10.06
C THR A 7 -6.40 26.58 -9.53
N ALA A 8 -5.75 26.95 -8.43
CA ALA A 8 -4.67 26.16 -7.83
C ALA A 8 -5.16 24.77 -7.39
N SER A 9 -6.31 24.75 -6.73
CA SER A 9 -7.03 23.52 -6.35
C SER A 9 -7.34 22.62 -7.56
N GLU A 10 -7.88 23.21 -8.63
CA GLU A 10 -8.19 22.45 -9.85
C GLU A 10 -6.94 21.84 -10.49
N ARG A 11 -5.83 22.58 -10.56
CA ARG A 11 -4.55 22.08 -11.10
C ARG A 11 -3.99 20.92 -10.28
N TYR A 12 -4.07 21.01 -8.95
CA TYR A 12 -3.67 19.91 -8.07
C TYR A 12 -4.45 18.63 -8.36
N TRP A 13 -5.78 18.72 -8.32
CA TRP A 13 -6.62 17.56 -8.52
C TRP A 13 -6.52 17.01 -9.94
N GLU A 14 -6.39 17.88 -10.95
CA GLU A 14 -6.11 17.47 -12.33
C GLU A 14 -4.85 16.63 -12.43
N LYS A 15 -3.72 17.10 -11.88
CA LYS A 15 -2.45 16.36 -11.87
C LYS A 15 -2.58 15.01 -11.17
N ARG A 16 -3.33 14.97 -10.05
CA ARG A 16 -3.61 13.73 -9.32
C ARG A 16 -4.47 12.76 -10.14
N ARG A 17 -5.52 13.26 -10.82
CA ARG A 17 -6.36 12.44 -11.72
C ARG A 17 -5.53 11.86 -12.86
N GLU A 18 -4.65 12.65 -13.47
CA GLU A 18 -3.75 12.17 -14.54
C GLU A 18 -2.85 11.04 -14.08
N LEU A 19 -2.36 11.12 -12.84
CA LEU A 19 -1.51 10.11 -12.23
C LEU A 19 -2.24 8.80 -11.98
N GLU A 20 -3.41 8.89 -11.36
CA GLU A 20 -4.27 7.74 -11.12
C GLU A 20 -4.71 7.10 -12.44
N ASP A 21 -5.01 7.91 -13.47
CA ASP A 21 -5.34 7.43 -14.82
C ASP A 21 -4.18 6.65 -15.46
N LYS A 22 -2.95 7.17 -15.37
CA LYS A 22 -1.75 6.48 -15.88
C LYS A 22 -1.48 5.16 -15.15
N ALA A 23 -1.62 5.15 -13.82
CA ALA A 23 -1.47 3.94 -13.01
C ALA A 23 -2.54 2.90 -13.38
N ARG A 24 -3.80 3.33 -13.51
CA ARG A 24 -4.92 2.50 -13.95
C ARG A 24 -4.66 1.88 -15.32
N LEU A 25 -4.26 2.69 -16.31
CA LEU A 25 -3.94 2.21 -17.67
C LEU A 25 -2.81 1.18 -17.69
N LYS A 26 -1.81 1.30 -16.81
CA LYS A 26 -0.72 0.32 -16.69
C LYS A 26 -1.24 -1.03 -16.18
N LEU A 27 -2.11 -1.01 -15.17
CA LEU A 27 -2.76 -2.22 -14.65
C LEU A 27 -3.73 -2.83 -15.67
N GLU A 28 -4.59 -2.02 -16.29
CA GLU A 28 -5.49 -2.44 -17.37
C GLU A 28 -4.72 -3.18 -18.47
N LYS A 29 -3.60 -2.60 -18.94
CA LYS A 29 -2.78 -3.22 -20.00
C LYS A 29 -2.19 -4.56 -19.55
N LYS A 30 -1.75 -4.68 -18.29
CA LYS A 30 -1.24 -5.93 -17.73
C LYS A 30 -2.35 -6.99 -17.69
N THR A 31 -3.51 -6.64 -17.13
CA THR A 31 -4.69 -7.50 -17.07
C THR A 31 -5.11 -7.98 -18.46
N LEU A 32 -5.17 -7.08 -19.45
CA LEU A 32 -5.52 -7.44 -20.82
C LEU A 32 -4.53 -8.44 -21.41
N SER A 33 -3.24 -8.17 -21.29
CA SER A 33 -2.20 -9.08 -21.81
C SER A 33 -2.28 -10.48 -21.18
N GLU A 34 -2.61 -10.56 -19.89
CA GLU A 34 -2.78 -11.84 -19.19
C GLU A 34 -4.02 -12.59 -19.71
N LEU A 35 -5.18 -11.93 -19.79
CA LEU A 35 -6.42 -12.52 -20.32
C LEU A 35 -6.24 -13.00 -21.76
N GLU A 36 -5.71 -12.14 -22.64
CA GLU A 36 -5.48 -12.47 -24.04
C GLU A 36 -4.60 -13.71 -24.19
N SER A 37 -3.54 -13.82 -23.38
CA SER A 37 -2.64 -14.97 -23.39
C SER A 37 -3.32 -16.26 -22.89
N VAL A 38 -4.15 -16.18 -21.84
CA VAL A 38 -4.91 -17.34 -21.34
C VAL A 38 -5.83 -17.89 -22.42
N PHE A 39 -6.58 -17.03 -23.08
CA PHE A 39 -7.55 -17.48 -24.09
C PHE A 39 -6.88 -17.87 -25.41
N GLU A 40 -5.76 -17.26 -25.78
CA GLU A 40 -4.97 -17.73 -26.92
C GLU A 40 -4.48 -19.16 -26.71
N ARG A 41 -3.93 -19.48 -25.52
CA ARG A 41 -3.54 -20.85 -25.17
C ARG A 41 -4.73 -21.81 -25.22
N ALA A 42 -5.88 -21.40 -24.71
CA ALA A 42 -7.09 -22.20 -24.74
C ALA A 42 -7.53 -22.51 -26.18
N LEU A 43 -7.51 -21.52 -27.09
CA LEU A 43 -7.87 -21.71 -28.50
C LEU A 43 -6.93 -22.69 -29.21
N VAL A 44 -5.62 -22.62 -28.95
CA VAL A 44 -4.64 -23.59 -29.49
C VAL A 44 -4.97 -25.00 -29.03
N LYS A 45 -5.28 -25.16 -27.73
CA LYS A 45 -5.61 -26.46 -27.13
C LYS A 45 -6.90 -27.03 -27.68
N ILE A 46 -7.95 -26.20 -27.79
CA ILE A 46 -9.22 -26.56 -28.41
C ILE A 46 -8.99 -27.05 -29.83
N GLN A 47 -8.31 -26.27 -30.67
CA GLN A 47 -8.07 -26.67 -32.06
C GLN A 47 -7.33 -28.01 -32.16
N ARG A 48 -6.30 -28.23 -31.33
CA ARG A 48 -5.58 -29.51 -31.29
C ARG A 48 -6.48 -30.66 -30.87
N GLN A 49 -7.30 -30.47 -29.84
CA GLN A 49 -8.24 -31.49 -29.36
C GLN A 49 -9.27 -31.85 -30.44
N LEU A 50 -9.84 -30.85 -31.11
CA LEU A 50 -10.81 -31.08 -32.18
C LEU A 50 -10.18 -31.81 -33.38
N LEU A 51 -8.97 -31.43 -33.78
CA LEU A 51 -8.25 -32.12 -34.88
C LEU A 51 -7.90 -33.57 -34.55
N ALA A 52 -7.73 -33.92 -33.27
CA ALA A 52 -7.42 -35.29 -32.83
C ALA A 52 -8.65 -36.22 -32.81
N GLN A 53 -9.87 -35.68 -32.85
CA GLN A 53 -11.11 -36.45 -32.84
C GLN A 53 -11.42 -36.95 -34.25
N ALA A 54 -11.09 -38.21 -34.54
CA ALA A 54 -11.20 -38.80 -35.88
C ALA A 54 -12.63 -38.81 -36.43
N ASP A 55 -13.63 -38.94 -35.56
CA ASP A 55 -15.05 -38.93 -35.92
C ASP A 55 -15.54 -37.56 -36.42
N LEU A 56 -14.82 -36.46 -36.11
CA LEU A 56 -15.12 -35.14 -36.67
C LEU A 56 -14.65 -34.96 -38.12
N HIS A 57 -13.79 -35.84 -38.65
CA HIS A 57 -13.12 -35.60 -39.95
C HIS A 57 -14.06 -35.72 -41.16
N GLY A 58 -15.17 -36.44 -41.01
CA GLY A 58 -16.15 -36.68 -42.09
C GLY A 58 -17.60 -36.41 -41.70
N ILE A 59 -17.85 -35.75 -40.57
CA ILE A 59 -19.20 -35.50 -40.08
C ILE A 59 -19.89 -34.38 -40.88
N THR A 60 -21.14 -34.59 -41.23
CA THR A 60 -22.00 -33.59 -41.86
C THR A 60 -22.68 -32.69 -40.82
N GLN A 61 -23.23 -31.56 -41.27
CA GLN A 61 -24.01 -30.69 -40.39
C GLN A 61 -25.24 -31.43 -39.78
N SER A 62 -25.91 -32.25 -40.59
CA SER A 62 -27.07 -33.04 -40.13
C SER A 62 -26.67 -34.02 -39.03
N GLU A 63 -25.58 -34.77 -39.22
CA GLU A 63 -25.07 -35.71 -38.21
C GLU A 63 -24.58 -35.01 -36.93
N MET A 64 -24.09 -33.77 -37.02
CA MET A 64 -23.71 -32.98 -35.84
C MET A 64 -24.91 -32.64 -34.94
N LEU A 65 -26.08 -32.42 -35.56
CA LEU A 65 -27.31 -32.02 -34.89
C LEU A 65 -28.21 -33.21 -34.54
N GLU A 66 -27.99 -34.36 -35.16
CA GLU A 66 -28.74 -35.59 -34.90
C GLU A 66 -28.51 -36.08 -33.47
N ASP A 67 -29.60 -36.36 -32.76
CA ASP A 67 -29.53 -36.95 -31.43
C ASP A 67 -28.89 -38.32 -31.50
N PHE A 68 -27.99 -38.60 -30.56
CA PHE A 68 -27.39 -39.92 -30.47
C PHE A 68 -28.45 -41.00 -30.24
N SER A 69 -28.11 -42.24 -30.62
CA SER A 69 -28.92 -43.41 -30.29
C SER A 69 -29.16 -43.50 -28.78
N LYS A 70 -30.28 -44.07 -28.33
CA LYS A 70 -30.58 -44.21 -26.87
C LYS A 70 -29.43 -44.86 -26.09
N ARG A 71 -28.70 -45.80 -26.72
CA ARG A 71 -27.54 -46.46 -26.12
C ARG A 71 -26.34 -45.52 -25.97
N ASP A 72 -26.09 -44.69 -26.97
CA ASP A 72 -24.95 -43.76 -26.98
C ASP A 72 -25.22 -42.49 -26.17
N GLN A 73 -26.49 -42.08 -26.04
CA GLN A 73 -26.89 -40.96 -25.18
C GLN A 73 -26.38 -41.14 -23.75
N GLU A 74 -26.47 -42.34 -23.16
CA GLU A 74 -25.98 -42.58 -21.81
C GLU A 74 -24.45 -42.44 -21.73
N LYS A 75 -23.72 -42.95 -22.73
CA LYS A 75 -22.25 -42.85 -22.79
C LYS A 75 -21.79 -41.40 -22.88
N TYR A 76 -22.35 -40.62 -23.81
CA TYR A 76 -21.94 -39.23 -24.03
C TYR A 76 -22.44 -38.31 -22.92
N ARG A 77 -23.58 -38.62 -22.32
CA ARG A 77 -24.05 -37.95 -21.09
C ARG A 77 -23.03 -38.10 -19.97
N LYS A 78 -22.61 -39.34 -19.64
CA LYS A 78 -21.58 -39.56 -18.61
C LYS A 78 -20.28 -38.84 -18.90
N TYR A 79 -19.93 -38.70 -20.19
CA TYR A 79 -18.77 -37.92 -20.61
C TYR A 79 -18.94 -36.41 -20.32
N ILE A 80 -20.07 -35.81 -20.69
CA ILE A 80 -20.38 -34.40 -20.43
C ILE A 80 -20.50 -34.13 -18.92
N GLU A 81 -21.21 -34.98 -18.19
CA GLU A 81 -21.34 -34.92 -16.74
C GLU A 81 -19.97 -34.97 -16.07
N LYS A 82 -19.08 -35.88 -16.48
CA LYS A 82 -17.72 -35.94 -15.94
C LYS A 82 -16.92 -34.66 -16.22
N ASN A 83 -17.10 -34.04 -17.38
CA ASN A 83 -16.45 -32.77 -17.69
C ASN A 83 -16.99 -31.64 -16.81
N TYR A 84 -18.30 -31.62 -16.56
CA TYR A 84 -18.93 -30.68 -15.65
C TYR A 84 -18.46 -30.89 -14.20
N GLU A 85 -18.57 -32.12 -13.67
CA GLU A 85 -18.11 -32.52 -12.33
C GLU A 85 -16.66 -32.13 -12.10
N LYS A 86 -15.77 -32.41 -13.06
CA LYS A 86 -14.35 -32.04 -12.96
C LYS A 86 -14.14 -30.54 -12.84
N LEU A 87 -14.95 -29.72 -13.51
CA LEU A 87 -14.89 -28.26 -13.35
C LEU A 87 -15.44 -27.84 -11.98
N MET A 88 -16.47 -28.54 -11.49
CA MET A 88 -17.09 -28.29 -10.19
C MET A 88 -16.23 -28.70 -8.99
N GLU A 89 -15.10 -29.40 -9.19
CA GLU A 89 -14.06 -29.62 -8.17
C GLU A 89 -13.28 -28.33 -7.80
N SER A 90 -13.54 -27.22 -8.48
CA SER A 90 -12.96 -25.90 -8.18
C SER A 90 -13.58 -25.23 -6.94
N ASP A 91 -13.10 -24.03 -6.58
CA ASP A 91 -13.66 -23.28 -5.46
C ASP A 91 -15.12 -22.84 -5.71
N GLU A 92 -15.80 -22.43 -4.62
CA GLU A 92 -17.22 -22.10 -4.65
C GLU A 92 -17.56 -20.94 -5.60
N ALA A 93 -16.63 -20.01 -5.82
CA ALA A 93 -16.86 -18.89 -6.74
C ALA A 93 -16.89 -19.38 -8.18
N TYR A 94 -15.97 -20.26 -8.58
CA TYR A 94 -15.97 -20.86 -9.92
C TYR A 94 -17.19 -21.74 -10.16
N LYS A 95 -17.59 -22.55 -9.17
CA LYS A 95 -18.78 -23.41 -9.28
C LYS A 95 -20.03 -22.66 -9.69
N GLN A 96 -20.28 -21.50 -9.07
CA GLN A 96 -21.46 -20.68 -9.40
C GLN A 96 -21.47 -20.22 -10.86
N PHE A 97 -20.31 -19.81 -11.39
CA PHE A 97 -20.22 -19.39 -12.78
C PHE A 97 -20.29 -20.57 -13.75
N ILE A 98 -19.70 -21.71 -13.39
CA ILE A 98 -19.78 -22.92 -14.19
C ILE A 98 -21.25 -23.36 -14.28
N ASP A 99 -21.98 -23.38 -13.17
CA ASP A 99 -23.41 -23.71 -13.14
C ASP A 99 -24.26 -22.72 -13.96
N GLU A 100 -23.97 -21.41 -13.88
CA GLU A 100 -24.68 -20.38 -14.67
C GLU A 100 -24.42 -20.48 -16.19
N TYR A 101 -23.19 -20.78 -16.60
CA TYR A 101 -22.73 -20.55 -17.99
C TYR A 101 -22.35 -21.78 -18.79
N PHE A 102 -22.19 -22.94 -18.14
CA PHE A 102 -21.93 -24.19 -18.85
C PHE A 102 -23.09 -24.49 -19.83
N PRO A 103 -22.83 -25.02 -21.03
CA PRO A 103 -23.90 -25.34 -21.98
C PRO A 103 -24.97 -26.24 -21.35
N SER A 104 -26.19 -25.72 -21.25
CA SER A 104 -27.34 -26.49 -20.75
C SER A 104 -27.56 -27.73 -21.60
N TYR A 105 -27.75 -28.89 -20.97
CA TYR A 105 -28.03 -30.15 -21.65
C TYR A 105 -29.33 -30.78 -21.20
N ASP A 106 -30.12 -31.25 -22.17
CA ASP A 106 -31.30 -32.08 -21.94
C ASP A 106 -30.90 -33.55 -22.05
N TYR A 107 -31.24 -34.34 -21.04
CA TYR A 107 -31.00 -35.77 -20.98
C TYR A 107 -31.52 -36.53 -22.22
N ALA A 108 -32.55 -36.04 -22.89
CA ALA A 108 -33.14 -36.69 -24.06
C ALA A 108 -32.54 -36.26 -25.41
N LYS A 109 -31.70 -35.21 -25.46
CA LYS A 109 -31.28 -34.53 -26.71
C LYS A 109 -29.76 -34.36 -26.83
N VAL A 110 -29.01 -35.38 -26.41
CA VAL A 110 -27.55 -35.34 -26.51
C VAL A 110 -27.14 -35.63 -27.95
N ASN A 111 -26.45 -34.68 -28.58
CA ASN A 111 -25.92 -34.79 -29.94
C ASN A 111 -24.42 -34.41 -29.97
N ARG A 112 -23.78 -34.59 -31.13
CA ARG A 112 -22.34 -34.32 -31.28
C ARG A 112 -22.01 -32.85 -31.09
N LEU A 113 -22.90 -31.94 -31.50
CA LEU A 113 -22.76 -30.51 -31.24
C LEU A 113 -22.68 -30.23 -29.74
N LEU A 114 -23.60 -30.75 -28.93
CA LEU A 114 -23.59 -30.51 -27.49
C LEU A 114 -22.28 -31.01 -26.84
N GLN A 115 -21.79 -32.17 -27.26
CA GLN A 115 -20.49 -32.68 -26.81
C GLN A 115 -19.34 -31.71 -27.20
N LEU A 116 -19.34 -31.22 -28.44
CA LEU A 116 -18.37 -30.24 -28.92
C LEU A 116 -18.40 -28.95 -28.08
N ARG A 117 -19.61 -28.43 -27.82
CA ARG A 117 -19.82 -27.23 -26.99
C ARG A 117 -19.27 -27.43 -25.58
N ALA A 118 -19.53 -28.59 -24.97
CA ALA A 118 -19.01 -28.95 -23.66
C ALA A 118 -17.47 -29.02 -23.66
N ASP A 119 -16.86 -29.66 -24.67
CA ASP A 119 -15.39 -29.76 -24.79
C ASP A 119 -14.71 -28.38 -24.91
N ILE A 120 -15.29 -27.50 -25.75
CA ILE A 120 -14.82 -26.13 -25.94
C ILE A 120 -14.95 -25.34 -24.63
N PHE A 121 -16.13 -25.37 -24.01
CA PHE A 121 -16.35 -24.67 -22.73
C PHE A 121 -15.40 -25.17 -21.65
N SER A 122 -15.28 -26.49 -21.46
CA SER A 122 -14.41 -27.07 -20.44
C SER A 122 -12.95 -26.70 -20.62
N THR A 123 -12.49 -26.54 -21.86
CA THR A 123 -11.11 -26.11 -22.12
C THR A 123 -10.92 -24.61 -21.83
N LEU A 124 -11.86 -23.75 -22.27
CA LEU A 124 -11.83 -22.32 -21.94
C LEU A 124 -11.88 -22.09 -20.42
N ALA A 125 -12.85 -22.73 -19.75
CA ALA A 125 -13.05 -22.66 -18.32
C ALA A 125 -11.83 -23.21 -17.55
N GLY A 126 -11.30 -24.36 -17.98
CA GLY A 126 -10.14 -24.98 -17.36
C GLY A 126 -8.88 -24.10 -17.41
N GLU A 127 -8.60 -23.46 -18.54
CA GLU A 127 -7.45 -22.53 -18.64
C GLU A 127 -7.66 -21.25 -17.82
N ALA A 128 -8.90 -20.74 -17.76
CA ALA A 128 -9.28 -19.60 -16.94
C ALA A 128 -9.08 -19.90 -15.43
N ILE A 129 -9.57 -21.04 -14.95
CA ILE A 129 -9.44 -21.50 -13.56
C ILE A 129 -7.97 -21.77 -13.23
N ALA A 130 -7.25 -22.50 -14.08
CA ALA A 130 -5.83 -22.82 -13.85
C ALA A 130 -4.95 -21.56 -13.78
N SER A 131 -5.34 -20.50 -14.47
CA SER A 131 -4.64 -19.21 -14.46
C SER A 131 -5.10 -18.28 -13.33
N ASP A 132 -6.10 -18.69 -12.55
CA ASP A 132 -6.82 -17.92 -11.53
C ASP A 132 -7.21 -16.52 -12.01
N VAL A 133 -7.85 -16.45 -13.18
CA VAL A 133 -8.26 -15.16 -13.75
C VAL A 133 -9.19 -14.42 -12.78
N ASN A 134 -10.13 -15.13 -12.14
CA ASN A 134 -11.13 -14.49 -11.31
C ASN A 134 -10.53 -13.89 -10.03
N GLY A 135 -9.70 -14.64 -9.32
CA GLY A 135 -9.04 -14.19 -8.10
C GLY A 135 -8.08 -13.03 -8.34
N LYS A 136 -7.22 -13.14 -9.37
CA LYS A 136 -6.26 -12.09 -9.71
C LYS A 136 -6.93 -10.77 -10.05
N PHE A 137 -8.01 -10.77 -10.84
CA PHE A 137 -8.66 -9.53 -11.23
C PHE A 137 -9.47 -8.90 -10.10
N ASN A 138 -10.17 -9.70 -9.30
CA ASN A 138 -10.83 -9.14 -8.12
C ASN A 138 -9.80 -8.51 -7.17
N ASN A 139 -8.64 -9.15 -6.97
CA ASN A 139 -7.55 -8.58 -6.18
C ASN A 139 -7.01 -7.28 -6.80
N ASP A 140 -6.83 -7.20 -8.12
CA ASP A 140 -6.34 -5.99 -8.78
C ASP A 140 -7.35 -4.83 -8.69
N LEU A 141 -8.65 -5.11 -8.88
CA LEU A 141 -9.74 -4.14 -8.73
C LEU A 141 -9.90 -3.68 -7.27
N GLU A 142 -9.74 -4.59 -6.32
CA GLU A 142 -9.72 -4.29 -4.90
C GLU A 142 -8.53 -3.39 -4.55
N ASN A 143 -7.34 -3.74 -5.04
CA ASN A 143 -6.11 -2.99 -4.82
C ASN A 143 -6.20 -1.58 -5.39
N ILE A 144 -6.70 -1.39 -6.60
CA ILE A 144 -6.83 -0.05 -7.17
C ILE A 144 -7.85 0.79 -6.41
N THR A 145 -8.99 0.21 -6.02
CA THR A 145 -10.02 0.89 -5.22
C THR A 145 -9.44 1.36 -3.89
N LYS A 146 -8.80 0.46 -3.13
CA LYS A 146 -8.13 0.76 -1.86
C LYS A 146 -7.07 1.85 -2.01
N ARG A 147 -6.24 1.75 -3.04
CA ARG A 147 -5.13 2.69 -3.26
C ARG A 147 -5.62 4.08 -3.60
N ILE A 148 -6.59 4.18 -4.51
CA ILE A 148 -7.19 5.46 -4.87
C ILE A 148 -7.92 6.04 -3.66
N TYR A 149 -8.71 5.23 -2.94
CA TYR A 149 -9.36 5.68 -1.71
C TYR A 149 -8.35 6.26 -0.71
N ASN A 150 -7.34 5.47 -0.30
CA ASN A 150 -6.34 5.89 0.69
C ASN A 150 -5.56 7.12 0.23
N SER A 151 -5.20 7.15 -1.06
CA SER A 151 -4.50 8.28 -1.67
C SER A 151 -5.31 9.58 -1.55
N ASN A 152 -6.60 9.54 -1.89
CA ASN A 152 -7.46 10.72 -1.89
C ASN A 152 -7.86 11.14 -0.48
N SER A 153 -8.18 10.18 0.40
CA SER A 153 -8.55 10.46 1.78
C SER A 153 -7.38 11.06 2.54
N ASN A 154 -6.16 10.52 2.39
CA ASN A 154 -4.96 11.08 3.01
C ASN A 154 -4.68 12.51 2.50
N ALA A 155 -4.76 12.72 1.19
CA ALA A 155 -4.59 14.04 0.59
C ALA A 155 -5.58 15.07 1.14
N LEU A 156 -6.87 14.73 1.20
CA LEU A 156 -7.88 15.63 1.72
C LEU A 156 -7.77 15.85 3.22
N MET A 157 -7.45 14.82 3.98
CA MET A 157 -7.27 14.94 5.43
C MET A 157 -6.07 15.81 5.81
N GLN A 158 -5.00 15.79 5.02
CA GLN A 158 -3.87 16.71 5.20
C GLN A 158 -4.24 18.16 4.82
N LEU A 159 -5.12 18.36 3.83
CA LEU A 159 -5.60 19.69 3.45
C LEU A 159 -6.64 20.27 4.42
N LEU A 160 -7.49 19.42 5.01
CA LEU A 160 -8.66 19.81 5.79
C LEU A 160 -8.51 19.62 7.31
N GLY A 161 -7.42 18.96 7.75
CA GLY A 161 -7.10 18.73 9.16
C GLY A 161 -8.01 17.67 9.82
N GLY A 162 -7.72 16.38 9.61
CA GLY A 162 -8.46 15.28 10.23
C GLY A 162 -7.83 13.89 10.04
N SER A 163 -8.56 12.83 10.39
CA SER A 163 -8.18 11.42 10.14
C SER A 163 -9.32 10.68 9.43
N ALA A 164 -9.03 10.03 8.30
CA ALA A 164 -9.96 9.12 7.64
C ALA A 164 -9.59 7.67 8.00
N PRO A 165 -10.51 6.87 8.54
CA PRO A 165 -10.27 5.43 8.63
C PRO A 165 -10.09 4.85 7.21
N GLY A 166 -9.19 3.88 7.07
CA GLY A 166 -9.08 3.10 5.83
C GLY A 166 -10.40 2.37 5.51
N LEU A 167 -10.59 1.97 4.25
CA LEU A 167 -11.72 1.10 3.90
C LEU A 167 -11.71 -0.16 4.76
N THR A 168 -12.80 -0.40 5.49
CA THR A 168 -12.99 -1.67 6.19
C THR A 168 -13.14 -2.80 5.18
N LYS A 169 -12.84 -4.04 5.62
CA LYS A 169 -13.02 -5.23 4.79
C LYS A 169 -14.46 -5.35 4.28
N ASN A 170 -15.45 -5.07 5.13
CA ASN A 170 -16.87 -5.15 4.76
C ASN A 170 -17.27 -4.09 3.73
N GLU A 171 -16.79 -2.84 3.87
CA GLU A 171 -17.08 -1.78 2.89
C GLU A 171 -16.49 -2.12 1.52
N LEU A 172 -15.28 -2.67 1.52
CA LEU A 172 -14.63 -3.09 0.30
C LEU A 172 -15.34 -4.27 -0.36
N GLU A 173 -15.71 -5.29 0.43
CA GLU A 173 -16.50 -6.43 -0.06
C GLU A 173 -17.85 -5.96 -0.62
N ASN A 174 -18.49 -4.97 0.01
CA ASN A 174 -19.72 -4.39 -0.51
C ASN A 174 -19.50 -3.66 -1.85
N ILE A 175 -18.42 -2.88 -1.99
CA ILE A 175 -18.06 -2.23 -3.25
C ILE A 175 -17.80 -3.29 -4.34
N MET A 176 -16.99 -4.30 -4.03
CA MET A 176 -16.59 -5.34 -5.00
C MET A 176 -17.76 -6.23 -5.45
N ASN A 177 -18.69 -6.54 -4.55
CA ASN A 177 -19.82 -7.44 -4.83
C ASN A 177 -21.07 -6.71 -5.33
N TYR A 178 -21.10 -5.38 -5.30
CA TYR A 178 -22.25 -4.62 -5.78
C TYR A 178 -22.37 -4.75 -7.32
N PRO A 179 -23.48 -5.31 -7.85
CA PRO A 179 -23.65 -5.50 -9.29
C PRO A 179 -24.08 -4.19 -9.96
N TRP A 180 -23.18 -3.20 -10.00
CA TRP A 180 -23.43 -1.83 -10.45
C TRP A 180 -23.99 -1.72 -11.89
N SER A 181 -23.81 -2.76 -12.69
CA SER A 181 -24.23 -2.89 -14.08
C SER A 181 -25.24 -4.05 -14.29
N GLY A 182 -25.81 -4.57 -13.19
CA GLY A 182 -26.69 -5.74 -13.17
C GLY A 182 -25.96 -7.09 -13.03
N LYS A 183 -24.64 -7.16 -13.25
CA LYS A 183 -23.79 -8.34 -13.00
C LYS A 183 -22.44 -7.93 -12.44
N THR A 184 -21.80 -8.79 -11.64
CA THR A 184 -20.41 -8.60 -11.18
C THR A 184 -19.42 -8.74 -12.34
N PHE A 185 -18.19 -8.23 -12.18
CA PHE A 185 -17.12 -8.42 -13.17
C PHE A 185 -16.95 -9.90 -13.54
N SER A 186 -16.84 -10.74 -12.53
CA SER A 186 -16.68 -12.19 -12.66
C SER A 186 -17.78 -12.81 -13.52
N SER A 187 -19.05 -12.54 -13.21
CA SER A 187 -20.18 -13.07 -14.00
C SER A 187 -20.11 -12.57 -15.44
N ARG A 188 -19.73 -11.31 -15.70
CA ARG A 188 -19.57 -10.79 -17.07
C ARG A 188 -18.39 -11.44 -17.80
N LEU A 189 -17.28 -11.73 -17.13
CA LEU A 189 -16.15 -12.44 -17.72
C LEU A 189 -16.59 -13.84 -18.18
N TRP A 190 -17.27 -14.58 -17.30
CA TRP A 190 -17.80 -15.92 -17.62
C TRP A 190 -18.87 -15.90 -18.71
N GLY A 191 -19.72 -14.87 -18.76
CA GLY A 191 -20.64 -14.65 -19.89
C GLY A 191 -19.90 -14.43 -21.22
N ASN A 192 -18.77 -13.73 -21.21
CA ASN A 192 -17.93 -13.58 -22.41
C ASN A 192 -17.26 -14.91 -22.80
N ILE A 193 -16.83 -15.73 -21.83
CA ILE A 193 -16.29 -17.09 -22.07
C ILE A 193 -17.36 -17.96 -22.74
N SER A 194 -18.59 -17.98 -22.22
CA SER A 194 -19.72 -18.71 -22.81
C SER A 194 -20.06 -18.19 -24.21
N THR A 195 -20.00 -16.87 -24.42
CA THR A 195 -20.20 -16.27 -25.75
C THR A 195 -19.12 -16.68 -26.75
N LEU A 196 -17.85 -16.76 -26.31
CA LEU A 196 -16.75 -17.25 -27.15
C LEU A 196 -16.97 -18.72 -27.52
N GLU A 197 -17.33 -19.57 -26.57
CA GLU A 197 -17.71 -20.96 -26.83
C GLU A 197 -18.77 -21.04 -27.94
N GLN A 198 -19.89 -20.35 -27.75
CA GLN A 198 -21.01 -20.37 -28.69
C GLN A 198 -20.58 -19.93 -30.10
N ARG A 199 -19.75 -18.89 -30.19
CA ARG A 199 -19.24 -18.38 -31.47
C ARG A 199 -18.30 -19.38 -32.15
N LEU A 200 -17.40 -20.02 -31.41
CA LEU A 200 -16.51 -21.05 -31.94
C LEU A 200 -17.31 -22.24 -32.46
N SER A 201 -18.24 -22.75 -31.65
CA SER A 201 -19.14 -23.85 -31.98
C SER A 201 -19.97 -23.55 -33.22
N ASN A 202 -20.60 -22.37 -33.29
CA ASN A 202 -21.38 -21.94 -34.45
C ASN A 202 -20.53 -21.76 -35.71
N SER A 203 -19.29 -21.28 -35.57
CA SER A 203 -18.41 -21.13 -36.72
C SER A 203 -18.03 -22.48 -37.33
N ILE A 204 -17.82 -23.51 -36.50
CA ILE A 204 -17.61 -24.89 -36.96
C ILE A 204 -18.86 -25.42 -37.69
N ILE A 205 -20.06 -25.24 -37.13
CA ILE A 205 -21.32 -25.64 -37.78
C ILE A 205 -21.49 -24.96 -39.14
N ASN A 206 -21.24 -23.65 -39.21
CA ASN A 206 -21.41 -22.87 -40.44
C ASN A 206 -20.42 -23.29 -41.53
N SER A 207 -19.21 -23.70 -41.16
CA SER A 207 -18.25 -24.27 -42.11
C SER A 207 -18.78 -25.56 -42.72
N LEU A 208 -19.34 -26.45 -41.89
CA LEU A 208 -19.96 -27.70 -42.36
C LEU A 208 -21.13 -27.45 -43.32
N ALA A 209 -21.98 -26.48 -42.99
CA ALA A 209 -23.11 -26.07 -43.84
C ALA A 209 -22.65 -25.56 -45.22
N SER A 210 -21.46 -24.95 -45.27
CA SER A 210 -20.87 -24.41 -46.50
C SER A 210 -20.14 -25.46 -47.34
N GLY A 211 -20.20 -26.74 -46.95
CA GLY A 211 -19.55 -27.86 -47.63
C GLY A 211 -18.07 -28.07 -47.27
N GLY A 212 -17.49 -27.21 -46.43
CA GLY A 212 -16.13 -27.38 -45.91
C GLY A 212 -16.14 -28.28 -44.68
N GLY A 213 -15.43 -29.42 -44.73
CA GLY A 213 -15.36 -30.34 -43.59
C GLY A 213 -14.71 -29.70 -42.36
N VAL A 214 -14.95 -30.24 -41.14
CA VAL A 214 -14.34 -29.72 -39.89
C VAL A 214 -12.82 -29.62 -40.00
N VAL A 215 -12.19 -30.60 -40.65
CA VAL A 215 -10.75 -30.62 -40.87
C VAL A 215 -10.30 -29.51 -41.81
N GLU A 216 -11.07 -29.16 -42.83
CA GLU A 216 -10.74 -28.05 -43.72
C GLU A 216 -10.96 -26.69 -43.03
N ALA A 217 -11.97 -26.60 -42.16
CA ALA A 217 -12.25 -25.43 -41.33
C ALA A 217 -11.14 -25.17 -40.29
N LEU A 218 -10.57 -26.24 -39.72
CA LEU A 218 -9.57 -26.20 -38.65
C LEU A 218 -8.13 -26.33 -39.15
N LYS A 219 -7.90 -26.91 -40.34
CA LYS A 219 -6.59 -26.91 -41.00
C LYS A 219 -6.37 -25.56 -41.67
N THR A 220 -5.14 -25.10 -41.53
CA THR A 220 -4.63 -23.83 -42.02
C THR A 220 -4.93 -23.62 -43.50
N MET A 221 -5.40 -22.41 -43.85
CA MET A 221 -4.87 -21.75 -45.04
C MET A 221 -3.35 -21.78 -44.90
N LYS A 222 -2.68 -22.50 -45.81
CA LYS A 222 -1.23 -22.64 -45.85
C LYS A 222 -0.57 -21.28 -45.59
N ASN A 223 0.34 -21.26 -44.61
CA ASN A 223 1.30 -20.21 -44.26
C ASN A 223 0.94 -19.38 -42.99
N ASP A 224 1.54 -19.80 -41.86
CA ASP A 224 1.89 -18.99 -40.67
C ASP A 224 0.87 -18.70 -39.53
N GLY A 225 -0.06 -19.61 -39.20
CA GLY A 225 -0.93 -19.46 -38.01
C GLY A 225 -0.93 -20.65 -37.04
N VAL A 226 -0.72 -20.40 -35.73
CA VAL A 226 -0.87 -21.40 -34.64
C VAL A 226 -2.34 -21.85 -34.47
N ILE A 227 -3.30 -21.00 -34.83
CA ILE A 227 -4.75 -21.27 -34.87
C ILE A 227 -5.37 -20.86 -36.22
N SER A 228 -6.53 -21.44 -36.56
CA SER A 228 -7.25 -21.24 -37.83
C SER A 228 -7.73 -19.79 -38.00
N GLY A 229 -7.92 -19.35 -39.25
CA GLY A 229 -8.41 -17.99 -39.54
C GLY A 229 -9.77 -17.70 -38.89
N MET A 230 -10.64 -18.71 -38.84
CA MET A 230 -11.93 -18.66 -38.14
C MET A 230 -11.76 -18.40 -36.63
N PHE A 231 -10.85 -19.13 -35.97
CA PHE A 231 -10.59 -18.93 -34.55
C PHE A 231 -9.93 -17.57 -34.27
N LYS A 232 -9.04 -17.09 -35.15
CA LYS A 232 -8.46 -15.74 -35.04
C LYS A 232 -9.53 -14.64 -35.11
N LEU A 233 -10.52 -14.80 -35.99
CA LEU A 233 -11.63 -13.85 -36.10
C LEU A 233 -12.45 -13.77 -34.80
N GLU A 234 -12.81 -14.94 -34.23
CA GLU A 234 -13.57 -14.98 -32.98
C GLU A 234 -12.74 -14.52 -31.77
N GLN A 235 -11.43 -14.83 -31.76
CA GLN A 235 -10.48 -14.28 -30.78
C GLN A 235 -10.46 -12.75 -30.83
N GLY A 236 -10.35 -12.14 -32.00
CA GLY A 236 -10.34 -10.68 -32.13
C GLY A 236 -11.62 -10.02 -31.61
N LYS A 237 -12.79 -10.62 -31.87
CA LYS A 237 -14.07 -10.16 -31.32
C LYS A 237 -14.12 -10.30 -29.80
N PHE A 238 -13.62 -11.42 -29.27
CA PHE A 238 -13.56 -11.68 -27.84
C PHE A 238 -12.61 -10.72 -27.12
N ASN A 239 -11.40 -10.51 -27.63
CA ASN A 239 -10.44 -9.55 -27.07
C ASN A 239 -11.04 -8.14 -26.99
N ARG A 240 -11.80 -7.71 -28.01
CA ARG A 240 -12.49 -6.41 -27.98
C ARG A 240 -13.56 -6.34 -26.88
N SER A 241 -14.32 -7.42 -26.66
CA SER A 241 -15.29 -7.49 -25.57
C SER A 241 -14.63 -7.50 -24.19
N ILE A 242 -13.52 -8.22 -24.04
CA ILE A 242 -12.72 -8.24 -22.80
C ILE A 242 -12.10 -6.86 -22.54
N GLU A 243 -11.57 -6.21 -23.56
CA GLU A 243 -11.07 -4.83 -23.47
C GLU A 243 -12.16 -3.87 -22.98
N ASN A 244 -13.38 -3.98 -23.52
CA ASN A 244 -14.52 -3.19 -23.01
C ASN A 244 -14.73 -3.42 -21.53
N LEU A 245 -14.80 -4.70 -21.12
CA LEU A 245 -15.10 -5.10 -19.76
C LEU A 245 -14.03 -4.57 -18.80
N VAL A 246 -12.76 -4.92 -19.03
CA VAL A 246 -11.63 -4.54 -18.17
C VAL A 246 -11.56 -3.03 -18.00
N ARG A 247 -11.52 -2.26 -19.09
CA ARG A 247 -11.41 -0.80 -19.01
C ARG A 247 -12.57 -0.17 -18.26
N THR A 248 -13.77 -0.69 -18.47
CA THR A 248 -14.98 -0.19 -17.83
C THR A 248 -14.98 -0.46 -16.33
N GLU A 249 -14.56 -1.66 -15.90
CA GLU A 249 -14.50 -2.04 -14.49
C GLU A 249 -13.40 -1.29 -13.76
N TYR A 250 -12.18 -1.24 -14.32
CA TYR A 250 -11.11 -0.43 -13.74
C TYR A 250 -11.51 1.02 -13.58
N SER A 251 -12.18 1.61 -14.57
CA SER A 251 -12.66 2.99 -14.49
C SER A 251 -13.73 3.16 -13.41
N HIS A 252 -14.68 2.23 -13.32
CA HIS A 252 -15.72 2.26 -12.29
C HIS A 252 -15.12 2.16 -10.88
N PHE A 253 -14.35 1.10 -10.59
CA PHE A 253 -13.75 0.86 -9.28
C PHE A 253 -12.75 1.95 -8.87
N ALA A 254 -12.03 2.53 -9.83
CA ALA A 254 -11.22 3.71 -9.57
C ALA A 254 -12.09 4.89 -9.10
N VAL A 255 -13.17 5.21 -9.83
CA VAL A 255 -14.05 6.32 -9.46
C VAL A 255 -14.81 6.04 -8.16
N GLU A 256 -15.21 4.81 -7.87
CA GLU A 256 -15.80 4.45 -6.57
C GLU A 256 -14.82 4.70 -5.42
N GLY A 257 -13.54 4.35 -5.60
CA GLY A 257 -12.49 4.69 -4.64
C GLY A 257 -12.39 6.20 -4.39
N VAL A 258 -12.47 7.02 -5.46
CA VAL A 258 -12.52 8.49 -5.36
C VAL A 258 -13.76 8.92 -4.59
N ARG A 259 -14.95 8.57 -5.07
CA ARG A 259 -16.22 9.02 -4.50
C ARG A 259 -16.33 8.65 -3.02
N LYS A 260 -15.98 7.42 -2.66
CA LYS A 260 -15.97 6.98 -1.26
C LYS A 260 -15.00 7.81 -0.41
N SER A 261 -13.80 8.10 -0.91
CA SER A 261 -12.85 8.95 -0.18
C SER A 261 -13.33 10.39 -0.02
N LEU A 262 -13.96 10.97 -1.05
CA LEU A 262 -14.51 12.32 -0.99
C LEU A 262 -15.66 12.38 0.02
N ASN A 263 -16.56 11.40 -0.03
CA ASN A 263 -17.71 11.29 0.87
C ASN A 263 -17.28 11.11 2.33
N ASP A 264 -16.31 10.23 2.60
CA ASP A 264 -15.85 9.94 3.97
C ASP A 264 -15.12 11.12 4.61
N VAL A 265 -14.47 11.96 3.80
CA VAL A 265 -13.83 13.21 4.27
C VAL A 265 -14.85 14.35 4.39
N GLY A 266 -16.09 14.16 3.94
CA GLY A 266 -17.17 15.15 4.05
C GLY A 266 -17.19 16.19 2.93
N VAL A 267 -16.59 15.91 1.77
CA VAL A 267 -16.72 16.74 0.58
C VAL A 267 -18.17 16.68 0.08
N LYS A 268 -18.82 17.84 -0.04
CA LYS A 268 -20.24 17.94 -0.42
C LYS A 268 -20.47 18.17 -1.91
N GLN A 269 -19.50 18.76 -2.61
CA GLN A 269 -19.62 19.16 -3.99
C GLN A 269 -18.43 18.65 -4.78
N THR A 270 -18.71 18.02 -5.92
CA THR A 270 -17.69 17.51 -6.84
C THR A 270 -17.96 18.06 -8.23
N GLN A 271 -16.91 18.09 -9.03
CA GLN A 271 -17.01 18.40 -10.45
C GLN A 271 -16.51 17.23 -11.29
N SER A 272 -17.12 17.07 -12.46
CA SER A 272 -16.73 16.07 -13.43
C SER A 272 -15.40 16.42 -14.07
N TRP A 273 -14.48 15.46 -14.09
CA TRP A 273 -13.15 15.64 -14.67
C TRP A 273 -12.88 14.59 -15.74
N SER A 274 -12.82 15.02 -17.00
CA SER A 274 -12.48 14.17 -18.13
C SER A 274 -10.98 14.20 -18.40
N ALA A 275 -10.39 13.04 -18.66
CA ALA A 275 -9.06 12.93 -19.25
C ALA A 275 -8.96 13.81 -20.50
N GLU A 276 -7.78 14.36 -20.77
CA GLU A 276 -7.60 15.41 -21.78
C GLU A 276 -8.15 15.02 -23.16
N ASP A 277 -7.85 13.81 -23.62
CA ASP A 277 -8.31 13.28 -24.91
C ASP A 277 -9.79 12.84 -24.89
N GLU A 278 -10.38 12.57 -23.73
CA GLU A 278 -11.82 12.30 -23.59
C GLU A 278 -12.66 13.57 -23.70
N ARG A 279 -12.08 14.77 -23.60
CA ARG A 279 -12.80 16.04 -23.70
C ARG A 279 -13.41 16.28 -25.09
N VAL A 280 -12.97 15.55 -26.11
CA VAL A 280 -13.58 15.59 -27.45
C VAL A 280 -14.88 14.76 -27.54
N CYS A 281 -15.10 13.84 -26.60
CA CYS A 281 -16.33 13.04 -26.56
C CYS A 281 -17.52 13.95 -26.25
N SER A 282 -18.61 13.78 -26.99
CA SER A 282 -19.80 14.62 -26.83
C SER A 282 -20.48 14.48 -25.48
N ILE A 283 -20.20 13.41 -24.72
CA ILE A 283 -20.73 13.20 -23.37
C ILE A 283 -19.72 13.75 -22.34
N CYS A 284 -18.50 13.20 -22.33
CA CYS A 284 -17.43 13.59 -21.39
C CYS A 284 -17.10 15.08 -21.47
N GLY A 285 -16.79 15.59 -22.67
CA GLY A 285 -16.47 17.01 -22.88
C GLY A 285 -17.60 17.96 -22.49
N ARG A 286 -18.86 17.54 -22.64
CA ARG A 286 -20.01 18.33 -22.19
C ARG A 286 -20.13 18.41 -20.66
N ARG A 287 -19.59 17.43 -19.92
CA ARG A 287 -19.63 17.40 -18.45
C ARG A 287 -18.35 17.90 -17.79
N HIS A 288 -17.21 17.85 -18.48
CA HIS A 288 -15.92 18.30 -17.95
C HIS A 288 -15.98 19.71 -17.33
N GLY A 289 -15.45 19.84 -16.11
CA GLY A 289 -15.39 21.08 -15.33
C GLY A 289 -16.73 21.57 -14.80
N LYS A 290 -17.80 20.77 -14.92
CA LYS A 290 -19.12 21.10 -14.36
C LYS A 290 -19.34 20.39 -13.04
N GLU A 291 -19.93 21.11 -12.10
CA GLU A 291 -20.43 20.56 -10.85
C GLU A 291 -21.44 19.43 -11.13
N ILE A 292 -21.27 18.31 -10.42
CA ILE A 292 -22.18 17.17 -10.48
C ILE A 292 -23.31 17.44 -9.49
N LYS A 293 -24.49 17.74 -10.01
CA LYS A 293 -25.72 18.04 -9.23
C LYS A 293 -26.78 16.95 -9.33
N ASP A 294 -26.59 16.02 -10.24
CA ASP A 294 -27.46 14.88 -10.51
C ASP A 294 -26.78 13.59 -10.01
N ASP A 295 -27.52 12.49 -9.96
CA ASP A 295 -26.97 11.17 -9.60
C ASP A 295 -26.13 10.55 -10.75
N TRP A 296 -25.90 11.29 -11.84
CA TRP A 296 -25.12 10.81 -12.97
C TRP A 296 -23.64 11.15 -12.79
N HIS A 297 -22.97 10.24 -12.08
CA HIS A 297 -21.54 10.28 -11.80
C HIS A 297 -20.73 9.57 -12.91
N PRO A 298 -19.47 9.97 -13.15
CA PRO A 298 -18.56 9.22 -14.01
C PRO A 298 -18.21 7.85 -13.42
N PRO A 299 -17.69 6.89 -14.22
CA PRO A 299 -17.54 6.96 -15.67
C PRO A 299 -18.89 6.97 -16.41
N TYR A 300 -19.03 7.81 -17.44
CA TYR A 300 -20.34 8.05 -18.09
C TYR A 300 -20.75 7.02 -19.13
N HIS A 301 -19.79 6.26 -19.65
CA HIS A 301 -20.01 5.23 -20.65
C HIS A 301 -18.89 4.19 -20.60
N GLY A 302 -19.02 3.11 -21.38
CA GLY A 302 -17.97 2.10 -21.51
C GLY A 302 -16.64 2.73 -21.95
N ARG A 303 -15.53 2.21 -21.40
CA ARG A 303 -14.14 2.67 -21.63
C ARG A 303 -13.84 4.12 -21.23
N CYS A 304 -14.77 4.81 -20.58
CA CYS A 304 -14.64 6.22 -20.20
C CYS A 304 -13.56 6.42 -19.13
N ARG A 305 -12.67 7.39 -19.34
CA ARG A 305 -11.65 7.78 -18.35
C ARG A 305 -12.00 9.02 -17.52
N CYS A 306 -13.27 9.41 -17.50
CA CYS A 306 -13.75 10.45 -16.61
C CYS A 306 -13.74 9.99 -15.15
N THR A 307 -13.54 10.96 -14.27
CA THR A 307 -13.49 10.83 -12.81
C THR A 307 -14.06 12.11 -12.20
N GLU A 308 -13.92 12.28 -10.89
CA GLU A 308 -14.40 13.44 -10.16
C GLU A 308 -13.24 14.10 -9.42
N ILE A 309 -13.33 15.42 -9.28
CA ILE A 309 -12.48 16.17 -8.37
C ILE A 309 -13.35 16.99 -7.40
N PRO A 310 -12.90 17.19 -6.15
CA PRO A 310 -13.70 17.90 -5.16
C PRO A 310 -13.72 19.41 -5.45
N ILE A 311 -14.84 20.06 -5.14
CA ILE A 311 -14.95 21.52 -5.12
C ILE A 311 -14.67 21.98 -3.69
N VAL A 312 -13.41 22.37 -3.44
CA VAL A 312 -12.92 22.86 -2.13
C VAL A 312 -12.50 24.32 -2.23
N PRO A 313 -12.44 25.07 -1.10
CA PRO A 313 -12.01 26.46 -1.09
C PRO A 313 -10.67 26.66 -1.82
N GLU A 314 -10.49 27.85 -2.41
CA GLU A 314 -9.25 28.21 -3.09
C GLU A 314 -8.07 28.09 -2.15
N ILE A 315 -7.05 27.45 -2.68
CA ILE A 315 -5.78 27.25 -2.01
C ILE A 315 -4.91 28.42 -2.49
N SER A 316 -4.46 29.30 -1.59
CA SER A 316 -3.78 30.56 -1.97
C SER A 316 -2.57 30.34 -2.88
N ASP A 317 -2.16 31.33 -3.68
CA ASP A 317 -1.02 31.21 -4.61
C ASP A 317 0.30 30.77 -3.93
N ASP A 318 0.49 31.07 -2.64
CA ASP A 318 1.63 30.61 -1.82
C ASP A 318 1.63 29.09 -1.58
N ILE A 319 0.47 28.45 -1.70
CA ILE A 319 0.31 27.03 -1.45
C ILE A 319 0.63 26.19 -2.69
N ASP A 320 0.63 26.71 -3.92
CA ASP A 320 1.18 25.96 -5.07
C ASP A 320 2.67 25.58 -4.82
N LYS A 321 3.41 26.49 -4.18
CA LYS A 321 4.82 26.27 -3.79
C LYS A 321 4.92 25.32 -2.59
N LEU A 322 4.12 25.55 -1.56
CA LEU A 322 4.01 24.65 -0.40
C LEU A 322 3.53 23.25 -0.82
N TYR A 323 2.74 23.16 -1.89
CA TYR A 323 2.18 21.93 -2.41
C TYR A 323 3.24 21.07 -3.08
N GLU A 324 4.05 21.65 -3.96
CA GLU A 324 5.20 20.94 -4.53
C GLU A 324 6.21 20.57 -3.44
N GLU A 325 6.47 21.46 -2.48
CA GLU A 325 7.37 21.20 -1.34
C GLU A 325 6.84 20.11 -0.38
N MET A 326 5.53 20.00 -0.16
CA MET A 326 4.95 19.03 0.79
C MET A 326 4.54 17.71 0.13
N PHE A 327 4.13 17.73 -1.14
CA PHE A 327 3.47 16.59 -1.78
C PHE A 327 4.12 16.15 -3.09
N GLY A 328 4.99 16.96 -3.70
CA GLY A 328 5.68 16.61 -4.95
C GLY A 328 6.49 15.32 -4.81
N ASP A 329 7.31 15.25 -3.75
CA ASP A 329 8.11 14.06 -3.44
C ASP A 329 7.24 12.87 -3.03
N LEU A 330 6.14 13.09 -2.29
CA LEU A 330 5.21 12.02 -1.92
C LEU A 330 4.49 11.43 -3.15
N LEU A 331 4.17 12.27 -4.13
CA LEU A 331 3.57 11.87 -5.40
C LEU A 331 4.59 11.15 -6.30
N ASP A 332 5.84 11.60 -6.31
CA ASP A 332 6.95 10.93 -7.00
C ASP A 332 7.26 9.57 -6.39
N GLU A 333 7.31 9.50 -5.06
CA GLU A 333 7.51 8.27 -4.31
C GLU A 333 6.34 7.30 -4.55
N PHE A 334 5.10 7.77 -4.46
CA PHE A 334 3.92 6.95 -4.72
C PHE A 334 3.89 6.44 -6.17
N ALA A 335 4.12 7.32 -7.15
CA ALA A 335 4.16 6.96 -8.57
C ALA A 335 5.29 5.95 -8.86
N SER A 336 6.46 6.14 -8.27
CA SER A 336 7.64 5.30 -8.47
C SER A 336 7.55 3.97 -7.72
N LYS A 337 7.43 3.98 -6.39
CA LYS A 337 7.42 2.78 -5.54
C LYS A 337 6.23 1.88 -5.84
N GLN A 338 5.07 2.46 -6.12
CA GLN A 338 3.84 1.69 -6.22
C GLN A 338 3.49 1.29 -7.65
N TRP A 339 3.83 2.13 -8.63
CA TRP A 339 3.39 1.97 -10.01
C TRP A 339 4.53 1.99 -11.02
N GLY A 340 5.78 2.26 -10.62
CA GLY A 340 6.93 2.37 -11.52
C GLY A 340 6.73 3.43 -12.61
N ILE A 341 6.13 4.56 -12.25
CA ILE A 341 5.91 5.72 -13.12
C ILE A 341 6.84 6.84 -12.66
N LYS A 342 7.65 7.38 -13.57
CA LYS A 342 8.46 8.58 -13.31
C LYS A 342 7.68 9.81 -13.77
N LEU A 343 7.46 10.75 -12.86
CA LEU A 343 6.77 11.98 -13.16
C LEU A 343 7.73 12.99 -13.82
N ASN A 344 7.22 13.71 -14.83
CA ASN A 344 7.88 14.90 -15.36
C ASN A 344 7.21 16.11 -14.74
N HIS A 345 7.99 16.84 -13.94
CA HIS A 345 7.60 18.11 -13.35
C HIS A 345 8.38 19.25 -14.02
N PRO A 346 7.76 20.39 -14.34
CA PRO A 346 8.53 21.61 -14.56
C PRO A 346 9.32 21.89 -13.28
N LYS A 347 10.65 21.98 -13.38
CA LYS A 347 11.54 22.20 -12.23
C LYS A 347 11.13 23.46 -11.48
N VAL A 348 10.37 23.32 -10.42
CA VAL A 348 10.36 24.29 -9.33
C VAL A 348 11.50 23.86 -8.42
N SER A 349 12.55 24.68 -8.42
CA SER A 349 13.68 24.54 -7.51
C SER A 349 13.14 24.43 -6.08
N ALA A 350 13.40 23.32 -5.38
CA ALA A 350 13.28 23.25 -3.94
C ALA A 350 13.96 24.50 -3.36
N THR A 351 13.28 25.22 -2.47
CA THR A 351 13.93 26.32 -1.76
C THR A 351 14.97 25.67 -0.85
N LYS A 352 16.23 25.62 -1.29
CA LYS A 352 17.33 25.06 -0.49
C LYS A 352 17.37 25.85 0.83
N LEU A 353 17.10 25.18 1.95
CA LEU A 353 17.24 25.79 3.28
C LEU A 353 18.70 26.23 3.44
N ASP A 354 18.93 27.49 3.79
CA ASP A 354 20.28 27.99 4.04
C ASP A 354 20.77 27.57 5.44
N LEU A 355 20.93 26.26 5.63
CA LEU A 355 21.37 25.67 6.90
C LEU A 355 22.79 26.10 7.27
N LYS A 356 23.60 26.45 6.28
CA LYS A 356 24.92 27.04 6.50
C LYS A 356 24.78 28.34 7.30
N SER A 357 23.91 29.26 6.89
CA SER A 357 23.70 30.52 7.63
C SER A 357 23.24 30.31 9.07
N VAL A 358 22.55 29.20 9.36
CA VAL A 358 22.08 28.85 10.70
C VAL A 358 23.22 28.30 11.53
N LEU A 359 24.00 27.37 10.99
CA LEU A 359 25.13 26.76 11.70
C LEU A 359 26.33 27.70 11.82
N ASP A 360 26.52 28.65 10.91
CA ASP A 360 27.52 29.73 11.01
C ASP A 360 27.30 30.61 12.27
N LYS A 361 26.09 30.60 12.86
CA LYS A 361 25.80 31.30 14.12
C LYS A 361 26.22 30.52 15.37
N THR A 362 26.66 29.27 15.20
CA THR A 362 27.14 28.41 16.29
C THR A 362 28.67 28.43 16.35
N ASN A 363 29.26 27.79 17.36
CA ASN A 363 30.70 27.55 17.43
C ASN A 363 31.14 26.24 16.75
N MET A 364 30.30 25.61 15.92
CA MET A 364 30.55 24.28 15.34
C MET A 364 31.86 24.21 14.54
N GLN A 365 32.11 25.20 13.67
CA GLN A 365 33.32 25.21 12.82
C GLN A 365 34.61 25.34 13.65
N GLU A 366 34.57 26.13 14.73
CA GLU A 366 35.69 26.33 15.64
C GLU A 366 35.96 25.06 16.45
N ALA A 367 34.92 24.47 17.04
CA ALA A 367 35.03 23.30 17.92
C ALA A 367 35.38 22.00 17.17
N LEU A 368 34.82 21.81 15.96
CA LEU A 368 34.91 20.54 15.23
C LEU A 368 35.95 20.57 14.10
N GLY A 369 36.46 21.75 13.76
CA GLY A 369 37.40 21.97 12.68
C GLY A 369 36.73 22.17 11.32
N LYS A 370 37.44 22.87 10.42
CA LYS A 370 36.92 23.26 9.09
C LYS A 370 36.51 22.08 8.23
N GLU A 371 37.26 20.98 8.28
CA GLU A 371 37.02 19.79 7.46
C GLU A 371 35.73 19.08 7.88
N ASN A 372 35.60 18.71 9.16
CA ASN A 372 34.38 18.09 9.69
C ASN A 372 33.15 18.98 9.49
N TYR A 373 33.29 20.29 9.68
CA TYR A 373 32.21 21.24 9.43
C TYR A 373 31.78 21.28 7.96
N SER A 374 32.72 21.38 7.02
CA SER A 374 32.42 21.38 5.58
C SER A 374 31.75 20.07 5.16
N ASN A 375 32.32 18.93 5.59
CA ASN A 375 31.78 17.61 5.24
C ASN A 375 30.38 17.40 5.83
N PHE A 376 30.10 17.94 7.02
CA PHE A 376 28.76 17.91 7.61
C PHE A 376 27.75 18.76 6.83
N LEU A 377 28.14 19.94 6.35
CA LEU A 377 27.28 20.76 5.47
C LEU A 377 26.97 20.04 4.16
N ASP A 378 27.98 19.41 3.54
CA ASP A 378 27.79 18.61 2.32
C ASP A 378 26.87 17.41 2.57
N HIS A 379 26.98 16.78 3.74
CA HIS A 379 26.08 15.70 4.14
C HIS A 379 24.63 16.22 4.33
N LEU A 380 24.44 17.38 4.97
CA LEU A 380 23.11 17.99 5.14
C LEU A 380 22.43 18.29 3.80
N ASP A 381 23.20 18.74 2.79
CA ASP A 381 22.69 18.99 1.44
C ASP A 381 22.17 17.73 0.73
N GLY A 382 22.64 16.54 1.15
CA GLY A 382 22.22 15.25 0.61
C GLY A 382 21.03 14.61 1.32
N ILE A 383 20.53 15.20 2.42
CA ILE A 383 19.44 14.63 3.20
C ILE A 383 18.08 14.95 2.56
N THR A 384 17.25 13.91 2.47
CA THR A 384 15.88 13.99 1.93
C THR A 384 14.82 14.15 3.03
N ASP A 385 15.15 13.91 4.30
CA ASP A 385 14.21 14.09 5.40
C ASP A 385 14.12 15.55 5.86
N GLN A 386 13.05 16.24 5.43
CA GLN A 386 12.93 17.65 5.71
C GLN A 386 12.66 17.98 7.18
N ARG A 387 12.20 17.04 8.02
CA ARG A 387 11.83 17.33 9.42
C ARG A 387 13.04 17.67 10.27
N VAL A 388 14.11 16.89 10.16
CA VAL A 388 15.36 17.15 10.87
C VAL A 388 16.02 18.43 10.36
N LEU A 389 16.02 18.64 9.04
CA LEU A 389 16.55 19.88 8.45
C LEU A 389 15.77 21.10 8.91
N ASN A 390 14.44 21.01 9.03
CA ASN A 390 13.60 22.08 9.55
C ASN A 390 13.89 22.37 11.02
N LEU A 391 14.04 21.35 11.87
CA LEU A 391 14.43 21.54 13.28
C LEU A 391 15.79 22.25 13.40
N ILE A 392 16.78 21.82 12.60
CA ILE A 392 18.08 22.49 12.55
C ILE A 392 17.91 23.92 12.04
N ASN A 393 17.08 24.16 11.02
CA ASN A 393 16.85 25.50 10.49
C ASN A 393 16.29 26.46 11.55
N VAL A 394 15.32 26.01 12.36
CA VAL A 394 14.66 26.90 13.33
C VAL A 394 15.38 27.00 14.68
N MET A 395 16.06 25.94 15.13
CA MET A 395 16.69 25.88 16.46
C MET A 395 18.20 25.67 16.43
N GLY A 396 18.77 25.30 15.29
CA GLY A 396 20.19 24.93 15.17
C GLY A 396 21.16 26.03 15.60
N HIS A 397 20.79 27.30 15.43
CA HIS A 397 21.57 28.45 15.89
C HIS A 397 21.77 28.51 17.42
N LYS A 398 21.01 27.74 18.20
CA LYS A 398 21.14 27.63 19.66
C LYS A 398 22.08 26.52 20.11
N LEU A 399 22.54 25.65 19.20
CA LEU A 399 23.42 24.53 19.53
C LEU A 399 24.83 25.01 19.87
N GLU A 400 25.44 24.36 20.86
CA GLU A 400 26.80 24.63 21.32
C GLU A 400 27.64 23.34 21.20
N PHE A 401 28.81 23.43 20.60
CA PHE A 401 29.69 22.28 20.36
C PHE A 401 30.94 22.38 21.21
N LYS A 402 31.37 21.24 21.78
CA LYS A 402 32.65 21.12 22.49
C LYS A 402 33.73 20.62 21.54
N ASP A 403 34.98 20.98 21.83
CA ASP A 403 36.13 20.49 21.08
C ASP A 403 36.13 18.96 21.01
N ILE A 404 36.50 18.42 19.85
CA ILE A 404 36.60 16.98 19.64
C ILE A 404 37.55 16.36 20.68
N LYS A 405 37.05 15.34 21.37
CA LYS A 405 37.80 14.54 22.33
C LYS A 405 37.51 13.07 22.07
N GLU A 406 38.52 12.23 22.22
CA GLU A 406 38.38 10.76 22.13
C GLU A 406 37.71 10.19 23.39
N VAL A 407 36.50 10.68 23.67
CA VAL A 407 35.59 10.26 24.73
C VAL A 407 34.23 9.91 24.12
N ARG A 408 33.38 9.21 24.86
CA ARG A 408 32.02 8.90 24.39
C ARG A 408 31.28 10.20 24.05
N ALA A 409 30.63 10.24 22.88
CA ALA A 409 29.76 11.34 22.50
C ALA A 409 28.59 11.45 23.49
N PHE A 410 28.16 12.69 23.75
CA PHE A 410 27.01 12.98 24.59
C PHE A 410 26.48 14.39 24.34
N ALA A 411 25.20 14.59 24.59
CA ALA A 411 24.57 15.90 24.71
C ALA A 411 24.17 16.17 26.16
N GLN A 412 24.31 17.43 26.58
CA GLN A 412 23.80 17.92 27.86
C GLN A 412 23.14 19.27 27.65
N GLY A 413 21.81 19.29 27.71
CA GLY A 413 21.04 20.44 27.27
C GLY A 413 21.33 20.74 25.80
N LYS A 414 21.66 22.00 25.48
CA LYS A 414 22.06 22.42 24.13
C LYS A 414 23.54 22.20 23.77
N SER A 415 24.34 21.66 24.70
CA SER A 415 25.78 21.47 24.53
C SER A 415 26.12 20.04 24.11
N ILE A 416 26.90 19.90 23.03
CA ILE A 416 27.17 18.63 22.36
C ILE A 416 28.67 18.33 22.36
N GLN A 417 29.04 17.11 22.76
CA GLN A 417 30.39 16.56 22.64
C GLN A 417 30.41 15.47 21.58
N HIS A 418 31.32 15.58 20.61
CA HIS A 418 31.61 14.52 19.65
C HIS A 418 33.04 13.99 19.80
N SER A 419 33.26 12.81 19.23
CA SER A 419 34.58 12.24 18.95
C SER A 419 34.80 12.22 17.45
N GLN A 420 36.02 11.98 16.96
CA GLN A 420 36.24 11.90 15.51
C GLN A 420 35.44 10.74 14.89
N LYS A 421 35.27 9.63 15.62
CA LYS A 421 34.43 8.49 15.23
C LYS A 421 32.96 8.85 14.99
N SER A 422 32.46 9.94 15.57
CA SER A 422 31.09 10.40 15.32
C SER A 422 30.89 10.80 13.85
N PHE A 423 31.95 11.33 13.21
CA PHE A 423 31.96 11.72 11.80
C PHE A 423 32.33 10.55 10.90
N ASP A 424 33.35 9.79 11.28
CA ASP A 424 33.92 8.72 10.44
C ASP A 424 33.08 7.43 10.46
N GLY A 425 32.25 7.24 11.48
CA GLY A 425 31.59 5.98 11.79
C GLY A 425 32.48 5.01 12.57
N ASP A 426 31.91 3.90 13.02
CA ASP A 426 32.63 2.79 13.67
C ASP A 426 31.93 1.45 13.32
N ARG A 427 32.43 0.34 13.86
CA ARG A 427 31.82 -0.98 13.70
C ARG A 427 30.40 -0.98 14.26
N GLY A 428 29.40 -0.98 13.38
CA GLY A 428 27.99 -0.97 13.76
C GLY A 428 27.31 0.40 13.70
N VAL A 429 28.00 1.46 13.28
CA VAL A 429 27.44 2.82 13.19
C VAL A 429 27.98 3.51 11.95
N ASN A 430 27.11 3.98 11.05
CA ASN A 430 27.48 4.71 9.85
C ASN A 430 28.05 6.11 10.19
N PRO A 431 28.83 6.72 9.28
CA PRO A 431 29.20 8.13 9.35
C PRO A 431 28.02 9.02 9.70
N TYR A 432 28.26 10.03 10.55
CA TYR A 432 27.30 11.04 11.01
C TYR A 432 26.11 10.55 11.86
N GLN A 433 25.83 9.24 11.98
CA GLN A 433 24.72 8.77 12.82
C GLN A 433 24.85 9.30 14.26
N THR A 434 26.01 9.12 14.89
CA THR A 434 26.23 9.67 16.23
C THR A 434 26.17 11.20 16.26
N VAL A 435 26.55 11.90 15.18
CA VAL A 435 26.43 13.36 15.12
C VAL A 435 24.97 13.78 15.25
N TYR A 436 24.09 13.17 14.44
CA TYR A 436 22.66 13.45 14.47
C TYR A 436 21.97 12.95 15.73
N HIS A 437 22.43 11.85 16.33
CA HIS A 437 21.93 11.35 17.61
C HIS A 437 22.08 12.40 18.72
N GLU A 438 23.29 12.93 18.90
CA GLU A 438 23.55 13.94 19.93
C GLU A 438 22.89 15.29 19.62
N ILE A 439 22.83 15.66 18.34
CA ILE A 439 22.03 16.82 17.90
C ILE A 439 20.56 16.60 18.26
N GLY A 440 20.04 15.38 18.08
CA GLY A 440 18.67 15.00 18.42
C GLY A 440 18.35 15.24 19.90
N HIS A 441 19.21 14.80 20.81
CA HIS A 441 19.07 15.12 22.24
C HIS A 441 19.03 16.63 22.51
N ALA A 442 19.93 17.40 21.90
CA ALA A 442 19.97 18.85 22.09
C ALA A 442 18.72 19.55 21.53
N LEU A 443 18.22 19.11 20.36
CA LEU A 443 17.01 19.65 19.76
C LEU A 443 15.75 19.28 20.57
N ASP A 444 15.69 18.08 21.14
CA ASP A 444 14.60 17.65 22.02
C ASP A 444 14.57 18.45 23.33
N HIS A 445 15.74 18.75 23.89
CA HIS A 445 15.86 19.63 25.06
C HIS A 445 15.37 21.05 24.74
N LEU A 446 15.83 21.63 23.63
CA LEU A 446 15.37 22.95 23.16
C LEU A 446 13.88 22.93 22.82
N GLY A 447 13.36 21.82 22.29
CA GLY A 447 11.95 21.62 22.02
C GLY A 447 11.09 21.77 23.26
N LEU A 448 11.57 21.33 24.44
CA LEU A 448 10.82 21.47 25.69
C LEU A 448 10.67 22.94 26.07
N GLU A 449 11.75 23.71 25.93
CA GLU A 449 11.74 25.16 26.16
C GLU A 449 10.79 25.87 25.20
N VAL A 450 10.82 25.48 23.92
CA VAL A 450 9.94 26.05 22.89
C VAL A 450 8.47 25.77 23.19
N LEU A 451 8.11 24.55 23.57
CA LEU A 451 6.72 24.17 23.81
C LEU A 451 6.18 24.68 25.14
N THR A 452 7.01 24.76 26.18
CA THR A 452 6.56 24.99 27.57
C THR A 452 7.06 26.28 28.20
N GLY A 453 8.02 26.95 27.56
CA GLY A 453 8.73 28.10 28.12
C GLY A 453 9.69 27.76 29.26
N LYS A 454 9.96 26.47 29.51
CA LYS A 454 10.81 25.98 30.62
C LYS A 454 11.76 24.88 30.16
N ASN A 455 12.95 24.83 30.76
CA ASN A 455 13.97 23.81 30.48
C ASN A 455 13.79 22.52 31.31
N THR A 456 12.82 22.52 32.24
CA THR A 456 12.45 21.38 33.08
C THR A 456 10.96 21.42 33.39
N MET A 457 10.30 20.26 33.39
CA MET A 457 8.89 20.14 33.77
C MET A 457 8.70 19.07 34.86
N PRO A 458 7.92 19.33 35.92
CA PRO A 458 7.61 18.33 36.93
C PRO A 458 6.69 17.25 36.35
N THR A 459 6.93 15.98 36.73
CA THR A 459 6.10 14.84 36.30
C THR A 459 4.93 14.58 37.24
N GLY A 460 4.88 15.25 38.39
CA GLY A 460 3.94 14.96 39.48
C GLY A 460 4.27 13.69 40.28
N LYS A 461 5.37 12.98 39.95
CA LYS A 461 5.79 11.75 40.63
C LYS A 461 6.89 12.05 41.66
N LEU A 462 6.72 11.53 42.87
CA LEU A 462 7.71 11.66 43.94
C LEU A 462 8.64 10.44 43.98
N ILE A 463 9.95 10.68 43.90
CA ILE A 463 10.99 9.65 44.02
C ILE A 463 11.71 9.73 45.37
N LYS A 464 11.98 8.57 45.97
CA LYS A 464 12.67 8.44 47.25
C LYS A 464 14.18 8.56 47.04
N ARG A 465 14.83 9.60 47.59
CA ARG A 465 16.27 9.83 47.46
C ARG A 465 16.93 9.96 48.82
N LYS A 466 18.13 9.38 48.95
CA LYS A 466 18.95 9.47 50.17
C LYS A 466 19.85 10.71 50.09
N LEU A 467 19.66 11.67 51.00
CA LEU A 467 20.49 12.86 51.16
C LEU A 467 21.21 12.74 52.51
N GLY A 468 22.50 12.38 52.46
CA GLY A 468 23.28 12.05 53.66
C GLY A 468 22.69 10.86 54.42
N ARG A 469 22.34 11.07 55.70
CA ARG A 469 21.71 10.04 56.56
C ARG A 469 20.18 10.04 56.49
N ARG A 470 19.55 11.01 55.80
CA ARG A 470 18.08 11.12 55.72
C ARG A 470 17.57 10.68 54.36
N THR A 471 16.37 10.14 54.36
CA THR A 471 15.64 9.86 53.13
C THR A 471 14.59 10.94 52.95
N THR A 472 14.54 11.54 51.77
CA THR A 472 13.53 12.54 51.39
C THR A 472 12.85 12.13 50.08
N PHE A 473 11.67 12.68 49.83
CA PHE A 473 10.98 12.57 48.56
C PHE A 473 11.26 13.82 47.73
N ILE A 474 11.67 13.65 46.48
CA ILE A 474 11.92 14.74 45.54
C ILE A 474 10.99 14.53 44.35
N GLU A 475 10.40 15.61 43.85
CA GLU A 475 9.62 15.58 42.63
C GLU A 475 10.52 15.33 41.42
N GLU A 476 10.13 14.34 40.64
CA GLU A 476 10.81 13.94 39.43
C GLU A 476 10.51 14.94 38.30
N HIS A 477 11.51 15.25 37.49
CA HIS A 477 11.42 16.24 36.43
C HIS A 477 11.92 15.65 35.11
N ILE A 478 11.29 16.07 34.01
CA ILE A 478 11.76 15.82 32.65
C ILE A 478 12.50 17.05 32.11
N THR A 479 13.36 16.82 31.14
CA THR A 479 14.23 17.84 30.51
C THR A 479 14.12 17.89 28.99
N HIS A 480 13.29 17.04 28.39
CA HIS A 480 13.14 16.86 26.95
C HIS A 480 11.65 16.84 26.57
N ALA A 481 11.32 17.32 25.37
CA ALA A 481 9.94 17.44 24.89
C ALA A 481 9.30 16.07 24.64
N SER A 482 10.09 15.11 24.16
CA SER A 482 9.67 13.71 23.96
C SER A 482 9.08 13.07 25.21
N SER A 483 9.51 13.52 26.39
CA SER A 483 9.05 13.01 27.68
C SER A 483 7.72 13.63 28.14
N LEU A 484 7.13 14.56 27.38
CA LEU A 484 5.80 15.11 27.68
C LEU A 484 4.73 14.02 27.47
N SER A 485 3.90 13.82 28.48
CA SER A 485 2.89 12.75 28.51
C SER A 485 1.81 12.86 27.43
N GLU A 486 1.68 14.00 26.75
CA GLU A 486 0.74 14.16 25.64
C GLU A 486 1.12 13.36 24.39
N TYR A 487 2.42 13.02 24.22
CA TYR A 487 2.90 12.24 23.06
C TYR A 487 2.90 10.72 23.32
N ASN A 488 2.94 10.28 24.58
CA ASN A 488 2.87 8.86 24.98
C ASN A 488 3.80 7.92 24.15
N ILE A 489 5.05 8.36 23.90
CA ILE A 489 5.99 7.67 23.01
C ILE A 489 6.34 6.29 23.55
N LYS A 490 6.60 6.16 24.86
CA LYS A 490 6.93 4.88 25.48
C LYS A 490 5.79 3.87 25.36
N GLU A 491 4.55 4.29 25.64
CA GLU A 491 3.39 3.43 25.49
C GLU A 491 3.16 3.04 24.02
N ALA A 492 3.48 3.94 23.07
CA ALA A 492 3.44 3.62 21.65
C ALA A 492 4.49 2.56 21.28
N LEU A 493 5.72 2.67 21.79
CA LEU A 493 6.79 1.68 21.60
C LEU A 493 6.39 0.30 22.15
N GLU A 494 5.85 0.25 23.36
CA GLU A 494 5.38 -0.99 24.00
C GLU A 494 4.29 -1.68 23.16
N ARG A 495 3.29 -0.90 22.68
CA ARG A 495 2.21 -1.41 21.84
C ARG A 495 2.69 -1.89 20.48
N ASP A 496 3.53 -1.09 19.83
CA ASP A 496 4.04 -1.40 18.50
C ASP A 496 4.89 -2.66 18.52
N PHE A 497 5.81 -2.78 19.48
CA PHE A 497 6.63 -3.98 19.60
C PHE A 497 5.79 -5.21 19.96
N TRP A 498 4.81 -5.07 20.85
CA TRP A 498 3.88 -6.16 21.15
C TRP A 498 3.16 -6.64 19.89
N LYS A 499 2.65 -5.72 19.07
CA LYS A 499 1.98 -6.02 17.81
C LYS A 499 2.93 -6.61 16.78
N TYR A 500 4.17 -6.12 16.70
CA TYR A 500 5.19 -6.66 15.82
C TYR A 500 5.54 -8.12 16.16
N VAL A 501 5.59 -8.47 17.46
CA VAL A 501 5.86 -9.83 17.92
C VAL A 501 4.63 -10.72 17.79
N ASN A 502 3.45 -10.23 18.20
CA ASN A 502 2.28 -11.07 18.47
C ASN A 502 1.06 -10.86 17.56
N GLY A 503 1.10 -9.88 16.65
CA GLY A 503 -0.05 -9.49 15.84
C GLY A 503 -1.20 -9.01 16.72
N ASP A 504 -2.38 -9.60 16.53
CA ASP A 504 -3.62 -9.21 17.22
C ASP A 504 -3.82 -9.92 18.58
N LEU A 505 -2.79 -10.58 19.13
CA LEU A 505 -2.88 -11.20 20.44
C LEU A 505 -3.10 -10.12 21.52
N PRO A 506 -4.09 -10.29 22.43
CA PRO A 506 -4.29 -9.33 23.53
C PRO A 506 -3.04 -9.17 24.39
N SER A 507 -2.70 -7.92 24.70
CA SER A 507 -1.60 -7.60 25.62
C SER A 507 -2.00 -7.87 27.07
N TYR A 508 -1.00 -7.91 27.96
CA TYR A 508 -1.28 -8.03 29.39
C TYR A 508 -2.05 -6.82 29.96
N ASN A 509 -1.92 -5.65 29.34
CA ASN A 509 -2.68 -4.46 29.72
C ASN A 509 -4.16 -4.60 29.33
N ASP A 510 -4.46 -5.23 28.18
CA ASP A 510 -5.82 -5.48 27.71
C ASP A 510 -6.60 -6.45 28.61
N LEU A 511 -5.91 -7.35 29.30
CA LEU A 511 -6.53 -8.28 30.26
C LEU A 511 -7.08 -7.58 31.51
N GLY A 512 -6.59 -6.39 31.83
CA GLY A 512 -6.96 -5.65 33.02
C GLY A 512 -6.62 -6.38 34.33
N ASN A 513 -7.31 -6.01 35.41
CA ASN A 513 -7.04 -6.55 36.74
C ASN A 513 -7.56 -7.98 36.92
N ARG A 514 -6.75 -8.85 37.53
CA ARG A 514 -7.12 -10.23 37.84
C ARG A 514 -8.40 -10.31 38.72
N PRO A 515 -9.47 -10.99 38.27
CA PRO A 515 -10.72 -11.10 39.02
C PRO A 515 -10.58 -11.85 40.35
N ARG A 516 -11.41 -11.50 41.35
CA ARG A 516 -11.48 -12.21 42.65
C ARG A 516 -12.41 -13.42 42.64
N ASN A 517 -13.46 -13.41 41.81
CA ASN A 517 -14.42 -14.52 41.68
C ASN A 517 -13.73 -15.76 41.08
N ALA A 518 -13.99 -16.95 41.65
CA ALA A 518 -13.25 -18.17 41.34
C ALA A 518 -13.28 -18.56 39.85
N ASP A 519 -14.45 -18.52 39.21
CA ASP A 519 -14.61 -18.94 37.81
C ASP A 519 -13.98 -17.91 36.85
N LYS A 520 -14.21 -16.62 37.12
CA LYS A 520 -13.60 -15.53 36.34
C LYS A 520 -12.08 -15.48 36.51
N LYS A 521 -11.57 -15.83 37.70
CA LYS A 521 -10.15 -15.94 38.01
C LYS A 521 -9.52 -17.09 37.23
N LYS A 522 -10.17 -18.26 37.18
CA LYS A 522 -9.68 -19.40 36.40
C LYS A 522 -9.61 -19.07 34.91
N ALA A 523 -10.67 -18.51 34.33
CA ALA A 523 -10.68 -18.09 32.93
C ALA A 523 -9.59 -17.04 32.61
N TYR A 524 -9.40 -16.07 33.50
CA TYR A 524 -8.30 -15.09 33.39
C TYR A 524 -6.92 -15.75 33.42
N ASP A 525 -6.69 -16.67 34.37
CA ASP A 525 -5.40 -17.35 34.53
C ASP A 525 -5.11 -18.25 33.31
N ASP A 526 -6.11 -18.97 32.81
CA ASP A 526 -6.00 -19.85 31.63
C ASP A 526 -5.69 -19.01 30.36
N LEU A 527 -6.40 -17.91 30.14
CA LEU A 527 -6.13 -16.98 29.01
C LEU A 527 -4.74 -16.35 29.13
N ARG A 528 -4.36 -15.90 30.33
CA ARG A 528 -3.03 -15.31 30.58
C ARG A 528 -1.92 -16.33 30.32
N ALA A 529 -2.11 -17.59 30.68
CA ALA A 529 -1.16 -18.68 30.41
C ALA A 529 -1.04 -18.97 28.90
N GLU A 530 -2.16 -18.95 28.16
CA GLU A 530 -2.14 -19.08 26.71
C GLU A 530 -1.37 -17.95 26.03
N ILE A 531 -1.65 -16.69 26.42
CA ILE A 531 -0.94 -15.51 25.93
C ILE A 531 0.55 -15.62 26.23
N TYR A 532 0.92 -16.02 27.44
CA TYR A 532 2.32 -16.22 27.82
C TYR A 532 3.02 -17.27 26.95
N LYS A 533 2.37 -18.41 26.69
CA LYS A 533 2.93 -19.47 25.85
C LYS A 533 3.14 -18.96 24.42
N LYS A 534 2.11 -18.38 23.79
CA LYS A 534 2.19 -17.85 22.43
C LYS A 534 3.23 -16.75 22.30
N ASN A 535 3.25 -15.80 23.23
CA ASN A 535 4.25 -14.73 23.25
C ASN A 535 5.67 -15.28 23.37
N THR A 536 5.90 -16.30 24.20
CA THR A 536 7.23 -16.93 24.33
C THR A 536 7.70 -17.53 23.00
N GLU A 537 6.82 -18.25 22.30
CA GLU A 537 7.13 -18.85 20.99
C GLU A 537 7.36 -17.77 19.91
N ASN A 538 6.53 -16.73 19.87
CA ASN A 538 6.64 -15.63 18.92
C ASN A 538 7.89 -14.78 19.15
N LEU A 539 8.25 -14.53 20.41
CA LEU A 539 9.42 -13.76 20.78
C LEU A 539 10.71 -14.49 20.38
N GLN A 540 10.73 -15.82 20.47
CA GLN A 540 11.85 -16.63 19.97
C GLN A 540 12.01 -16.48 18.44
N LYS A 541 10.92 -16.59 17.67
CA LYS A 541 10.94 -16.38 16.21
C LYS A 541 11.35 -14.95 15.84
N THR A 542 10.88 -13.97 16.59
CA THR A 542 11.24 -12.56 16.40
C THR A 542 12.73 -12.37 16.64
N ARG A 543 13.29 -12.97 17.70
CA ARG A 543 14.73 -12.93 17.98
C ARG A 543 15.55 -13.50 16.84
N GLU A 544 15.12 -14.62 16.24
CA GLU A 544 15.77 -15.22 15.06
C GLU A 544 15.72 -14.31 13.84
N ARG A 545 14.56 -13.68 13.57
CA ARG A 545 14.39 -12.70 12.50
C ARG A 545 15.31 -11.50 12.68
N LEU A 546 15.32 -10.90 13.87
CA LEU A 546 16.19 -9.76 14.16
C LEU A 546 17.67 -10.16 14.09
N SER A 547 18.05 -11.34 14.58
CA SER A 547 19.43 -11.85 14.47
C SER A 547 19.87 -12.05 13.02
N LYS A 548 18.95 -12.34 12.10
CA LYS A 548 19.24 -12.36 10.66
C LYS A 548 19.51 -10.95 10.14
N ILE A 549 18.69 -9.97 10.52
CA ILE A 549 18.90 -8.56 10.15
C ILE A 549 20.25 -8.04 10.68
N VAL A 550 20.62 -8.38 11.91
CA VAL A 550 21.94 -8.04 12.48
C VAL A 550 23.09 -8.58 11.63
N ARG A 551 22.97 -9.81 11.10
CA ARG A 551 24.00 -10.39 10.23
C ARG A 551 24.07 -9.74 8.86
N GLU A 552 22.94 -9.33 8.31
CA GLU A 552 22.85 -8.75 6.97
C GLU A 552 23.18 -7.25 6.96
N ASN A 553 22.78 -6.53 8.02
CA ASN A 553 22.86 -5.07 8.11
C ASN A 553 23.23 -4.63 9.55
N PRO A 554 24.43 -4.96 10.06
CA PRO A 554 24.82 -4.74 11.45
C PRO A 554 24.77 -3.26 11.87
N ASN A 555 24.95 -2.33 10.93
CA ASN A 555 24.94 -0.89 11.23
C ASN A 555 23.52 -0.30 11.36
N SER A 556 22.46 -1.07 11.10
CA SER A 556 21.08 -0.57 11.07
C SER A 556 20.29 -0.83 12.35
N VAL A 557 20.85 -1.60 13.29
CA VAL A 557 20.10 -2.20 14.39
C VAL A 557 20.34 -1.57 15.76
N SER A 558 21.27 -0.62 15.91
CA SER A 558 21.59 0.00 17.21
C SER A 558 20.33 0.63 17.84
N ALA A 559 19.67 1.54 17.12
CA ALA A 559 18.42 2.17 17.52
C ALA A 559 17.33 1.15 17.90
N ILE A 560 17.16 0.12 17.07
CA ILE A 560 16.16 -0.93 17.32
C ILE A 560 16.50 -1.69 18.61
N SER A 561 17.78 -1.98 18.83
CA SER A 561 18.25 -2.67 20.02
C SER A 561 17.98 -1.87 21.29
N ASP A 562 18.30 -0.57 21.27
CA ASP A 562 18.07 0.32 22.40
C ASP A 562 16.57 0.46 22.70
N MET A 563 15.73 0.62 21.67
CA MET A 563 14.28 0.71 21.85
C MET A 563 13.67 -0.58 22.41
N ILE A 564 14.09 -1.75 21.93
CA ILE A 564 13.66 -3.05 22.49
C ILE A 564 14.11 -3.22 23.94
N GLU A 565 15.35 -2.83 24.26
CA GLU A 565 15.88 -2.88 25.62
C GLU A 565 15.10 -1.94 26.56
N SER A 566 14.76 -0.74 26.08
CA SER A 566 14.08 0.31 26.84
C SER A 566 12.69 -0.09 27.34
N ILE A 567 11.97 -0.91 26.57
CA ILE A 567 10.66 -1.45 26.92
C ILE A 567 10.77 -2.80 27.68
N GLY A 568 11.98 -3.18 28.09
CA GLY A 568 12.24 -4.37 28.90
C GLY A 568 12.12 -5.69 28.14
N SER A 569 12.14 -5.66 26.81
CA SER A 569 12.03 -6.85 25.97
C SER A 569 13.40 -7.41 25.58
N LEU A 570 13.48 -8.73 25.37
CA LEU A 570 14.68 -9.47 24.91
C LEU A 570 15.95 -9.39 25.80
N GLY A 571 15.91 -8.70 26.94
CA GLY A 571 17.00 -8.64 27.92
C GLY A 571 17.96 -7.48 27.68
N ASP A 572 19.12 -7.51 28.35
CA ASP A 572 20.15 -6.49 28.14
C ASP A 572 20.85 -6.73 26.79
N TYR A 573 21.12 -5.65 26.06
CA TYR A 573 21.79 -5.64 24.76
C TYR A 573 21.18 -6.60 23.72
N PRO A 574 19.87 -6.48 23.40
CA PRO A 574 19.12 -7.55 22.72
C PRO A 574 19.66 -7.90 21.33
N LEU A 575 20.23 -6.94 20.61
CA LEU A 575 20.87 -7.10 19.30
C LEU A 575 22.38 -6.75 19.33
N GLY A 576 22.99 -6.74 20.51
CA GLY A 576 24.41 -6.40 20.71
C GLY A 576 24.68 -4.94 21.07
N PHE A 577 23.65 -4.08 21.03
CA PHE A 577 23.70 -2.66 21.44
C PHE A 577 22.70 -2.41 22.57
N GLY A 578 23.02 -1.48 23.47
CA GLY A 578 22.24 -1.27 24.69
C GLY A 578 22.92 -0.31 25.65
N HIS A 579 22.14 0.19 26.59
CA HIS A 579 22.58 0.99 27.74
C HIS A 579 22.47 0.21 29.05
N GLY A 580 21.79 -0.95 29.03
CA GLY A 580 21.54 -1.82 30.17
C GLY A 580 20.36 -1.37 31.02
N LYS A 581 19.65 -2.31 31.65
CA LYS A 581 18.38 -2.08 32.41
C LYS A 581 18.38 -0.92 33.40
N ARG A 582 19.51 -0.60 34.04
CA ARG A 582 19.58 0.51 35.01
C ARG A 582 19.40 1.88 34.36
N TYR A 583 19.85 2.03 33.10
CA TYR A 583 19.72 3.28 32.37
C TYR A 583 18.25 3.66 32.18
N TRP A 584 17.46 2.70 31.69
CA TRP A 584 16.03 2.81 31.38
C TRP A 584 15.11 3.01 32.59
N GLN A 585 15.65 2.95 33.81
CA GLN A 585 14.91 3.30 35.03
C GLN A 585 14.79 4.82 35.24
N THR A 586 15.60 5.60 34.51
CA THR A 586 15.55 7.06 34.55
C THR A 586 14.33 7.52 33.77
N THR A 587 13.49 8.35 34.40
CA THR A 587 12.28 8.87 33.78
C THR A 587 12.59 9.72 32.54
N GLY A 588 11.85 9.49 31.46
CA GLY A 588 12.05 10.14 30.17
C GLY A 588 13.15 9.53 29.30
N SER A 589 13.96 8.58 29.82
CA SER A 589 15.10 8.04 29.06
C SER A 589 14.68 7.30 27.79
N THR A 590 13.60 6.51 27.83
CA THR A 590 13.07 5.81 26.65
C THR A 590 12.68 6.80 25.55
N GLU A 591 11.92 7.82 25.91
CA GLU A 591 11.37 8.81 24.99
C GLU A 591 12.47 9.70 24.39
N THR A 592 13.41 10.12 25.23
CA THR A 592 14.55 10.97 24.84
C THR A 592 15.50 10.25 23.88
N GLU A 593 15.79 8.97 24.13
CA GLU A 593 16.58 8.14 23.22
C GLU A 593 15.85 7.88 21.91
N PHE A 594 14.53 7.63 21.95
CA PHE A 594 13.73 7.46 20.74
C PHE A 594 13.79 8.71 19.85
N PHE A 595 13.71 9.91 20.43
CA PHE A 595 13.83 11.16 19.68
C PHE A 595 15.22 11.30 19.03
N ALA A 596 16.28 10.98 19.77
CA ALA A 596 17.64 11.02 19.24
C ALA A 596 17.85 10.03 18.09
N HIS A 597 17.40 8.78 18.24
CA HIS A 597 17.47 7.80 17.16
C HIS A 597 16.61 8.20 15.95
N MET A 598 15.41 8.76 16.15
CA MET A 598 14.59 9.28 15.05
C MET A 598 15.22 10.50 14.36
N THR A 599 16.12 11.22 15.03
CA THR A 599 16.94 12.24 14.39
C THR A 599 18.10 11.62 13.63
N GLU A 600 18.70 10.54 14.15
CA GLU A 600 19.89 9.90 13.57
C GLU A 600 19.64 9.11 12.28
N VAL A 601 18.42 8.62 12.08
CA VAL A 601 18.04 7.81 10.92
C VAL A 601 18.15 8.56 9.58
N VAL A 602 18.35 9.89 9.60
CA VAL A 602 18.68 10.67 8.39
C VAL A 602 20.04 10.29 7.79
N ALA A 603 20.94 9.71 8.60
CA ALA A 603 22.22 9.15 8.16
C ALA A 603 22.16 7.62 7.95
N ASN A 604 20.97 7.00 8.09
CA ASN A 604 20.81 5.55 7.96
C ASN A 604 19.39 5.14 7.55
N ASP A 605 19.16 5.12 6.23
CA ASP A 605 17.85 4.78 5.65
C ASP A 605 17.37 3.37 6.05
N LYS A 606 18.29 2.40 6.20
CA LYS A 606 17.90 1.05 6.61
C LYS A 606 17.39 1.02 8.04
N SER A 607 18.03 1.76 8.94
CA SER A 607 17.54 1.92 10.32
C SER A 607 16.19 2.65 10.32
N ARG A 608 16.01 3.66 9.45
CA ARG A 608 14.73 4.36 9.27
C ARG A 608 13.59 3.41 8.87
N GLU A 609 13.83 2.53 7.90
CA GLU A 609 12.86 1.52 7.47
C GLU A 609 12.47 0.60 8.62
N LEU A 610 13.44 0.13 9.41
CA LEU A 610 13.20 -0.76 10.54
C LEU A 610 12.44 -0.05 11.67
N MET A 611 12.76 1.21 11.97
CA MET A 611 12.03 2.01 12.96
C MET A 611 10.56 2.16 12.55
N LYS A 612 10.28 2.44 11.26
CA LYS A 612 8.91 2.52 10.73
C LYS A 612 8.18 1.18 10.72
N GLU A 613 8.89 0.08 10.46
CA GLU A 613 8.30 -1.26 10.46
C GLU A 613 7.94 -1.73 11.89
N ILE A 614 8.86 -1.55 12.83
CA ILE A 614 8.75 -2.12 14.19
C ILE A 614 7.97 -1.18 15.11
N PHE A 615 8.08 0.14 14.93
CA PHE A 615 7.54 1.17 15.81
C PHE A 615 6.69 2.24 15.08
N PRO A 616 5.72 1.86 14.22
CA PRO A 616 4.99 2.81 13.37
C PRO A 616 4.20 3.88 14.13
N THR A 617 3.58 3.54 15.25
CA THR A 617 2.81 4.48 16.06
C THR A 617 3.75 5.43 16.80
N ALA A 618 4.84 4.93 17.38
CA ALA A 618 5.83 5.76 18.06
C ALA A 618 6.47 6.76 17.08
N VAL A 619 6.80 6.33 15.86
CA VAL A 619 7.29 7.22 14.79
C VAL A 619 6.28 8.33 14.50
N SER A 620 4.99 8.01 14.41
CA SER A 620 3.95 9.03 14.20
C SER A 620 3.84 10.02 15.37
N GLN A 621 4.05 9.58 16.62
CA GLN A 621 4.09 10.49 17.78
C GLN A 621 5.32 11.41 17.74
N TRP A 622 6.47 10.90 17.31
CA TRP A 622 7.65 11.73 17.10
C TRP A 622 7.43 12.76 15.99
N GLU A 623 6.84 12.37 14.85
CA GLU A 623 6.53 13.30 13.75
C GLU A 623 5.59 14.42 14.23
N LYS A 624 4.55 14.08 15.00
CA LYS A 624 3.64 15.04 15.62
C LYS A 624 4.38 16.01 16.55
N LEU A 625 5.23 15.49 17.44
CA LEU A 625 6.03 16.31 18.35
C LEU A 625 6.92 17.30 17.58
N VAL A 626 7.61 16.83 16.53
CA VAL A 626 8.44 17.69 15.69
C VAL A 626 7.60 18.80 15.05
N ASP A 627 6.45 18.46 14.49
CA ASP A 627 5.56 19.44 13.87
C ASP A 627 5.06 20.49 14.88
N ASP A 628 4.79 20.08 16.12
CA ASP A 628 4.33 20.98 17.18
C ASP A 628 5.47 21.89 17.68
N ILE A 629 6.69 21.37 17.80
CA ILE A 629 7.89 22.21 18.03
C ILE A 629 8.03 23.25 16.91
N LEU A 630 8.00 22.82 15.65
CA LEU A 630 8.19 23.72 14.50
C LEU A 630 7.14 24.84 14.45
N LYS A 631 5.88 24.54 14.80
CA LYS A 631 4.80 25.55 14.87
C LYS A 631 5.02 26.56 16.00
N ALA A 632 5.66 26.15 17.10
CA ALA A 632 5.83 26.95 18.30
C ALA A 632 7.03 27.93 18.23
N VAL A 633 7.97 27.77 17.29
CA VAL A 633 9.15 28.65 17.11
C VAL A 633 8.81 30.02 16.46
N LYS A 634 7.53 30.41 16.38
CA LYS A 634 7.09 31.66 15.74
C LYS A 634 7.64 32.94 16.37
#